data_AF-A0A432GZU3-F1
#
_entry.id   AF-A0A432GZU3-F1
#
_cell.length_a   1.000
_cell.length_b   1.000
_cell.length_c   1.000
_cell.angle_alpha   90.00
_cell.angle_beta   90.00
_cell.angle_gamma   90.00
#
_symmetry.space_group_name_H-M   'P 1'
#
loop_
_entity.id
_entity.type
_entity.pdbx_description
1 polymer ?
#
loop_
_entity_poly.entity_id
_entity_poly.type
_entity_poly.pdbx_seq_one_letter_code
_entity_poly.pdbx_strand_id
1 'polypeptide(L)'
;MHHPPIKCDVLETDVDGFIGKELLGSVISKHHHVEKIICGHIHVPINTSWNDTVISTAPSMGMQLVLDLTLKRESEFVLEAPAYHLHYWTTDKNLITHAVVVKPVDGPYLFEEQDVIRSQQPYTLFYP
;
A
#
# COMPACT_ATOMS: atom_id res chain seq x y z
N MET A 1 1.41 13.13 -3.43
CA MET A 1 2.51 13.47 -4.36
C MET A 1 2.85 12.25 -5.21
N HIS A 2 3.70 12.35 -6.23
CA HIS A 2 4.07 11.17 -7.06
C HIS A 2 5.17 10.33 -6.39
N HIS A 3 6.38 10.90 -6.23
CA HIS A 3 7.54 10.20 -5.65
C HIS A 3 7.48 10.21 -4.10
N PRO A 4 7.80 9.10 -3.41
CA PRO A 4 7.98 9.11 -1.97
C PRO A 4 9.29 9.83 -1.56
N PRO A 5 9.31 10.60 -0.46
CA PRO A 5 10.50 11.31 0.01
C PRO A 5 11.50 10.40 0.75
N ILE A 6 11.54 9.13 0.38
CA ILE A 6 12.37 8.06 0.95
C ILE A 6 12.74 7.07 -0.15
N LYS A 7 13.79 6.29 0.11
CA LYS A 7 14.05 5.06 -0.64
C LYS A 7 13.14 3.96 -0.08
N CYS A 8 12.51 3.20 -0.97
CA CYS A 8 11.54 2.18 -0.60
C CYS A 8 12.09 0.75 -0.77
N ASP A 9 13.37 0.62 -1.07
CA ASP A 9 14.06 -0.65 -1.36
C ASP A 9 13.43 -1.39 -2.56
N VAL A 10 13.00 -0.60 -3.55
CA VAL A 10 12.53 -1.07 -4.86
C VAL A 10 13.46 -0.47 -5.92
N LEU A 11 14.31 -1.35 -6.45
CA LEU A 11 15.56 -1.00 -7.12
C LEU A 11 15.41 0.10 -8.18
N GLU A 12 14.48 -0.04 -9.13
CA GLU A 12 14.34 0.91 -10.24
C GLU A 12 13.83 2.28 -9.81
N THR A 13 12.98 2.32 -8.79
CA THR A 13 12.32 3.54 -8.34
C THR A 13 13.18 4.35 -7.36
N ASP A 14 14.16 3.69 -6.75
CA ASP A 14 15.13 4.33 -5.86
C ASP A 14 16.29 4.99 -6.60
N VAL A 15 16.40 4.78 -7.93
CA VAL A 15 17.41 5.44 -8.79
C VAL A 15 17.13 6.94 -8.90
N ASP A 16 15.89 7.31 -9.22
CA ASP A 16 15.50 8.71 -9.43
C ASP A 16 15.25 9.44 -8.10
N GLY A 17 14.74 8.73 -7.09
CA GLY A 17 14.52 9.24 -5.74
C GLY A 17 13.68 10.53 -5.68
N PHE A 18 13.64 11.17 -4.51
CA PHE A 18 12.98 12.46 -4.34
C PHE A 18 13.97 13.56 -4.01
N ILE A 19 14.13 14.50 -4.95
CA ILE A 19 14.95 15.70 -4.76
C ILE A 19 14.24 16.63 -3.77
N GLY A 20 14.97 17.06 -2.73
CA GLY A 20 14.43 17.96 -1.71
C GLY A 20 13.85 17.27 -0.48
N LYS A 21 14.14 15.98 -0.26
CA LYS A 21 13.68 15.22 0.92
C LYS A 21 13.95 15.95 2.25
N GLU A 22 15.11 16.59 2.39
CA GLU A 22 15.49 17.27 3.64
C GLU A 22 14.74 18.59 3.84
N LEU A 23 14.45 19.31 2.74
CA LEU A 23 13.63 20.52 2.78
C LEU A 23 12.20 20.17 3.17
N LEU A 24 11.62 19.14 2.54
CA LEU A 24 10.30 18.64 2.89
C LEU A 24 10.27 18.14 4.34
N GLY A 25 11.27 17.35 4.76
CA GLY A 25 11.37 16.83 6.12
C GLY A 25 11.41 17.94 7.17
N SER A 26 12.17 19.02 6.89
CA SER A 26 12.24 20.21 7.75
C SER A 26 10.92 20.97 7.87
N VAL A 27 10.06 20.89 6.85
CA VAL A 27 8.70 21.43 6.93
C VAL A 27 7.82 20.49 7.75
N ILE A 28 7.81 19.20 7.42
CA ILE A 28 6.90 18.23 8.03
C ILE A 28 7.13 18.07 9.53
N SER A 29 8.39 18.02 9.98
CA SER A 29 8.72 17.90 11.42
C SER A 29 8.25 19.08 12.27
N LYS A 30 7.91 20.23 11.66
CA LYS A 30 7.36 21.41 12.34
C LYS A 30 5.84 21.46 12.33
N HIS A 31 5.17 20.57 11.60
CA HIS A 31 3.73 20.59 11.38
C HIS A 31 3.11 19.25 11.77
N HIS A 32 3.00 19.00 13.08
CA HIS A 32 2.45 17.76 13.65
C HIS A 32 0.96 17.49 13.34
N HIS A 33 0.28 18.40 12.65
CA HIS A 33 -1.07 18.18 12.14
C HIS A 33 -1.08 17.44 10.79
N VAL A 34 0.09 17.17 10.20
CA VAL A 34 0.20 16.36 8.98
C VAL A 34 0.08 14.89 9.34
N GLU A 35 -1.07 14.33 9.03
CA GLU A 35 -1.43 12.96 9.41
C GLU A 35 -0.74 11.91 8.52
N LYS A 36 -0.58 12.21 7.23
CA LYS A 36 -0.05 11.26 6.25
C LYS A 36 0.42 11.94 4.97
N ILE A 37 1.48 11.42 4.37
CA ILE A 37 1.93 11.74 3.02
C ILE A 37 1.63 10.54 2.11
N ILE A 38 0.82 10.76 1.07
CA ILE A 38 0.40 9.71 0.14
C ILE A 38 1.13 9.87 -1.19
N CYS A 39 1.72 8.77 -1.66
CA CYS A 39 2.60 8.71 -2.82
C CYS A 39 2.14 7.63 -3.82
N GLY A 40 2.70 7.67 -5.03
CA GLY A 40 2.62 6.61 -6.03
C GLY A 40 4.03 6.14 -6.38
N HIS A 41 4.34 6.08 -7.67
CA HIS A 41 5.67 5.81 -8.25
C HIS A 41 6.22 4.38 -8.07
N ILE A 42 6.11 3.82 -6.86
CA ILE A 42 6.72 2.52 -6.53
C ILE A 42 5.94 1.33 -7.09
N HIS A 43 4.64 1.51 -7.36
CA HIS A 43 3.74 0.42 -7.79
C HIS A 43 3.65 -0.76 -6.82
N VAL A 44 4.19 -0.60 -5.60
CA VAL A 44 4.12 -1.51 -4.46
C VAL A 44 3.54 -0.71 -3.29
N PRO A 45 2.53 -1.23 -2.56
CA PRO A 45 2.02 -0.55 -1.39
C PRO A 45 3.00 -0.63 -0.21
N ILE A 46 3.45 0.51 0.28
CA ILE A 46 4.31 0.63 1.47
C ILE A 46 3.63 1.48 2.53
N ASN A 47 4.02 1.29 3.80
CA ASN A 47 3.72 2.20 4.91
C ASN A 47 4.96 2.33 5.78
N THR A 48 5.35 3.55 6.14
CA THR A 48 6.49 3.78 7.03
C THR A 48 6.37 5.10 7.77
N SER A 49 7.06 5.21 8.91
CA SER A 49 7.17 6.47 9.65
C SER A 49 8.27 7.36 9.07
N TRP A 50 8.06 8.67 9.06
CA TRP A 50 9.02 9.64 8.54
C TRP A 50 8.73 11.05 9.08
N ASN A 51 9.71 11.69 9.72
CA ASN A 51 9.61 13.06 10.26
C ASN A 51 8.29 13.32 11.03
N ASP A 52 7.97 12.46 12.00
CA ASP A 52 6.76 12.56 12.85
C ASP A 52 5.41 12.42 12.12
N THR A 53 5.41 11.91 10.88
CA THR A 53 4.21 11.47 10.16
C THR A 53 4.40 10.09 9.55
N VAL A 54 3.44 9.62 8.77
CA VAL A 54 3.52 8.38 8.01
C VAL A 54 3.52 8.65 6.51
N ILE A 55 4.30 7.89 5.75
CA ILE A 55 4.26 7.83 4.29
C ILE A 55 3.56 6.54 3.88
N SER A 56 2.74 6.60 2.83
CA SER A 56 2.31 5.41 2.12
C SER A 56 2.36 5.58 0.61
N THR A 57 2.62 4.50 -0.11
CA THR A 57 2.46 4.44 -1.57
C THR A 57 1.19 3.66 -1.91
N ALA A 58 0.46 4.12 -2.93
CA ALA A 58 -0.71 3.40 -3.43
C ALA A 58 -0.27 2.15 -4.20
N PRO A 59 -1.09 1.07 -4.18
CA PRO A 59 -0.87 -0.10 -5.01
C PRO A 59 -1.00 0.24 -6.50
N SER A 60 -0.53 -0.66 -7.35
CA SER A 60 -0.64 -0.53 -8.79
C SER A 60 -2.06 -0.81 -9.32
N MET A 61 -2.40 -0.17 -10.44
CA MET A 61 -3.61 -0.45 -11.22
C MET A 61 -3.47 -1.64 -12.17
N GLY A 62 -2.39 -2.42 -12.08
CA GLY A 62 -2.26 -3.68 -12.82
C GLY A 62 -0.84 -4.12 -13.15
N MET A 63 0.17 -3.26 -12.98
CA MET A 63 1.59 -3.60 -13.15
C MET A 63 2.32 -3.32 -11.83
N GLN A 64 2.58 -4.34 -11.03
CA GLN A 64 3.26 -4.21 -9.75
C GLN A 64 4.75 -4.54 -9.91
N LEU A 65 5.63 -3.72 -9.34
CA LEU A 65 7.05 -4.06 -9.27
C LEU A 65 7.26 -5.19 -8.26
N VAL A 66 8.17 -6.11 -8.56
CA VAL A 66 8.50 -7.22 -7.68
C VAL A 66 9.36 -6.70 -6.53
N LEU A 67 8.93 -6.98 -5.30
CA LEU A 67 9.71 -6.67 -4.11
C LEU A 67 10.78 -7.73 -3.89
N ASP A 68 12.05 -7.37 -4.06
CA ASP A 68 13.21 -8.16 -3.64
C ASP A 68 14.07 -7.37 -2.65
N LEU A 69 13.84 -7.59 -1.36
CA LEU A 69 14.63 -6.94 -0.31
C LEU A 69 16.09 -7.42 -0.25
N THR A 70 16.46 -8.47 -0.99
CA THR A 70 17.88 -8.86 -1.11
C THR A 70 18.65 -7.98 -2.08
N LEU A 71 17.93 -7.25 -2.96
CA LEU A 71 18.49 -6.41 -4.02
C LEU A 71 19.47 -7.16 -4.94
N LYS A 72 19.27 -8.48 -5.10
CA LYS A 72 20.14 -9.34 -5.92
C LYS A 72 19.51 -9.68 -7.27
N ARG A 73 18.18 -9.61 -7.35
CA ARG A 73 17.46 -9.84 -8.60
C ARG A 73 17.48 -8.58 -9.46
N GLU A 74 17.29 -8.78 -10.75
CA GLU A 74 17.06 -7.68 -11.68
C GLU A 74 15.69 -7.04 -11.44
N SER A 75 15.47 -5.87 -12.05
CA SER A 75 14.15 -5.26 -12.14
C SER A 75 13.13 -6.23 -12.72
N GLU A 76 12.06 -6.46 -11.97
CA GLU A 76 10.97 -7.31 -12.42
C GLU A 76 9.62 -6.66 -12.10
N PHE A 77 8.64 -6.95 -12.94
CA PHE A 77 7.25 -6.57 -12.68
C PHE A 77 6.33 -7.76 -12.96
N VAL A 78 5.18 -7.74 -12.30
CA VAL A 78 4.10 -8.71 -12.49
C VAL A 78 2.81 -7.99 -12.86
N LEU A 79 1.97 -8.66 -13.64
CA LEU A 79 0.60 -8.20 -13.89
C LEU A 79 -0.31 -8.76 -12.82
N GLU A 80 -0.80 -7.90 -11.93
CA GLU A 80 -1.68 -8.27 -10.82
C GLU A 80 -3.08 -7.65 -10.97
N ALA A 81 -4.02 -8.11 -10.14
CA ALA A 81 -5.31 -7.47 -10.04
C ALA A 81 -5.11 -5.98 -9.67
N PRO A 82 -5.78 -5.05 -10.37
CA PRO A 82 -5.73 -3.64 -9.99
C PRO A 82 -6.15 -3.46 -8.55
N ALA A 83 -5.51 -2.55 -7.81
CA ALA A 83 -5.92 -2.20 -6.47
C ALA A 83 -5.81 -0.70 -6.25
N TYR A 84 -6.51 -0.19 -5.24
CA TYR A 84 -6.46 1.21 -4.85
C TYR A 84 -6.51 1.38 -3.33
N HIS A 85 -6.05 2.54 -2.87
CA HIS A 85 -6.25 2.99 -1.50
C HIS A 85 -7.53 3.83 -1.40
N LEU A 86 -8.48 3.39 -0.58
CA LEU A 86 -9.65 4.19 -0.19
C LEU A 86 -9.36 4.87 1.15
N HIS A 87 -9.33 6.19 1.15
CA HIS A 87 -9.10 6.99 2.35
C HIS A 87 -10.44 7.44 2.92
N TYR A 88 -10.65 7.19 4.21
CA TYR A 88 -11.90 7.47 4.89
C TYR A 88 -11.62 8.12 6.26
N TRP A 89 -12.30 9.23 6.52
CA TRP A 89 -12.29 9.89 7.82
C TRP A 89 -13.46 9.41 8.66
N THR A 90 -13.17 8.88 9.84
CA THR A 90 -14.20 8.48 10.81
C THR A 90 -14.80 9.70 11.52
N THR A 91 -15.93 9.49 12.21
CA THR A 91 -16.51 10.50 13.12
C THR A 91 -15.55 10.88 14.25
N ASP A 92 -14.70 9.94 14.68
CA ASP A 92 -13.67 10.15 15.70
C ASP A 92 -12.40 10.82 15.15
N LYS A 93 -12.43 11.30 13.89
CA LYS A 93 -11.32 11.95 13.19
C LYS A 93 -10.09 11.05 13.06
N ASN A 94 -10.28 9.76 12.82
CA ASN A 94 -9.20 8.87 12.40
C ASN A 94 -9.16 8.79 10.87
N LEU A 95 -7.97 8.91 10.28
CA LEU A 95 -7.76 8.66 8.86
C LEU A 95 -7.51 7.17 8.63
N ILE A 96 -8.49 6.46 8.09
CA ILE A 96 -8.36 5.05 7.70
C ILE A 96 -8.00 4.97 6.22
N THR A 97 -7.09 4.05 5.88
CA THR A 97 -6.75 3.71 4.49
C THR A 97 -7.04 2.24 4.26
N HIS A 98 -8.06 1.94 3.45
CA HIS A 98 -8.36 0.58 3.02
C HIS A 98 -7.62 0.26 1.73
N ALA A 99 -6.86 -0.84 1.70
CA ALA A 99 -6.35 -1.39 0.45
C ALA A 99 -7.43 -2.28 -0.18
N VAL A 100 -7.95 -1.85 -1.34
CA VAL A 100 -9.03 -2.55 -2.04
C VAL A 100 -8.49 -3.13 -3.33
N VAL A 101 -8.50 -4.46 -3.41
CA VAL A 101 -8.18 -5.20 -4.64
C VAL A 101 -9.43 -5.31 -5.49
N VAL A 102 -9.35 -4.84 -6.73
CA VAL A 102 -10.40 -4.92 -7.75
C VAL A 102 -10.26 -6.25 -8.48
N LYS A 103 -11.04 -7.23 -8.03
CA LYS A 103 -11.14 -8.54 -8.67
C LYS A 103 -12.56 -9.08 -8.56
N PRO A 104 -12.97 -10.00 -9.45
CA PRO A 104 -14.18 -10.78 -9.23
C PRO A 104 -14.12 -11.49 -7.88
N VAL A 105 -15.23 -11.46 -7.15
CA VAL A 105 -15.39 -12.12 -5.84
C VAL A 105 -16.73 -12.83 -5.78
N ASP A 106 -16.77 -13.95 -5.08
CA ASP A 106 -18.02 -14.63 -4.72
C ASP A 106 -18.53 -14.07 -3.38
N GLY A 107 -19.81 -13.67 -3.33
CA GLY A 107 -20.44 -13.00 -2.20
C GLY A 107 -21.01 -11.61 -2.54
N PRO A 108 -21.25 -10.71 -1.55
CA PRO A 108 -20.93 -10.88 -0.13
C PRO A 108 -21.81 -11.95 0.53
N TYR A 109 -21.20 -12.68 1.47
CA TYR A 109 -21.88 -13.59 2.37
C TYR A 109 -21.98 -12.94 3.76
N LEU A 110 -22.96 -13.34 4.55
CA LEU A 110 -23.03 -12.93 5.95
C LEU A 110 -21.92 -13.62 6.74
N PHE A 111 -21.43 -12.96 7.79
CA PHE A 111 -20.37 -13.51 8.64
C PHE A 111 -20.85 -14.81 9.33
N GLU A 112 -22.13 -14.85 9.69
CA GLU A 112 -22.80 -15.99 10.31
C GLU A 112 -22.90 -17.21 9.37
N GLU A 113 -22.77 -17.02 8.06
CA GLU A 113 -22.79 -18.09 7.05
C GLU A 113 -21.41 -18.76 6.88
N GLN A 114 -20.36 -18.27 7.55
CA GLN A 114 -18.99 -18.74 7.37
C GLN A 114 -18.83 -20.25 7.56
N ASP A 115 -19.47 -20.82 8.60
CA ASP A 115 -19.40 -22.25 8.87
C ASP A 115 -20.13 -23.10 7.82
N VAL A 116 -21.27 -22.61 7.33
CA VAL A 116 -22.06 -23.28 6.29
C VAL A 116 -21.26 -23.29 4.98
N ILE A 117 -20.73 -22.14 4.56
CA ILE A 117 -19.94 -22.02 3.33
C ILE A 117 -18.69 -22.89 3.41
N ARG A 118 -17.97 -22.87 4.55
CA ARG A 118 -16.79 -23.70 4.76
C ARG A 118 -17.09 -25.19 4.63
N SER A 119 -18.23 -25.65 5.16
CA SER A 119 -18.62 -27.06 5.12
C SER A 119 -18.96 -27.58 3.71
N GLN A 120 -19.29 -26.67 2.79
CA GLN A 120 -19.69 -27.00 1.41
C GLN A 120 -18.51 -27.00 0.42
N GLN A 121 -17.33 -26.52 0.81
CA GLN A 121 -16.14 -26.48 -0.04
C GLN A 121 -15.27 -27.71 0.22
N PRO A 122 -15.07 -28.62 -0.78
CA PRO A 122 -14.53 -29.94 -0.52
C PRO A 122 -13.08 -30.00 0.00
N TYR A 123 -12.27 -28.94 -0.15
CA TYR A 123 -10.93 -28.86 0.43
C TYR A 123 -10.58 -27.39 0.71
N THR A 124 -10.05 -27.15 1.91
CA THR A 124 -9.50 -25.90 2.48
C THR A 124 -8.91 -24.92 1.46
N LEU A 125 -9.60 -23.78 1.26
CA LEU A 125 -9.04 -22.56 0.66
C LEU A 125 -8.76 -21.45 1.69
N PHE A 126 -8.81 -21.75 2.98
CA PHE A 126 -8.35 -20.84 4.02
C PHE A 126 -6.98 -21.35 4.50
N TYR A 127 -5.93 -20.57 4.23
CA TYR A 127 -4.63 -20.73 4.89
C TYR A 127 -4.83 -20.69 6.43
N PRO A 128 -4.01 -21.41 7.22
CA PRO A 128 -4.11 -21.48 8.67
C PRO A 128 -4.04 -20.11 9.36
#